data_AF-A0A1W9Z1K4-F1
#
_entry.id   AF-A0A1W9Z1K4-F1
#
_cell.length_a   1.000
_cell.length_b   1.000
_cell.length_c   1.000
_cell.angle_alpha   90.00
_cell.angle_beta   90.00
_cell.angle_gamma   90.00
#
_symmetry.space_group_name_H-M   'P 1'
#
loop_
_entity.id
_entity.type
_entity.pdbx_description
1 polymer ?
#
loop_
_entity_poly.entity_id
_entity_poly.type
_entity_poly.pdbx_seq_one_letter_code
_entity_poly.pdbx_strand_id
1 'polypeptide(L)'
;GTLIVVSHDRYLLERVTDQQYAILDDRLRHLPGGIDEYLQLAARVSAPAPAERPAPPAMSGAQRRATEKELAAVDRQLARLADRVAAKHTELAEHDQSDHVGITRLTQQLRVLQDHVAAMENRWLELSEMLE
;
A
#
# COMPACT_ATOMS: atom_id res chain seq x y z
N GLY A 1 -11.48 25.01 4.65
CA GLY A 1 -10.10 25.15 4.14
C GLY A 1 -9.80 23.99 3.22
N THR A 2 -8.76 24.09 2.38
CA THR A 2 -8.38 23.01 1.46
C THR A 2 -7.29 22.15 2.10
N LEU A 3 -7.51 20.84 2.16
CA LEU A 3 -6.54 19.86 2.66
C LEU A 3 -5.98 19.08 1.47
N ILE A 4 -4.65 19.04 1.35
CA ILE A 4 -3.97 18.20 0.36
C ILE A 4 -3.33 17.05 1.13
N VAL A 5 -3.72 15.82 0.78
CA VAL A 5 -3.21 14.59 1.40
C VAL A 5 -2.41 13.82 0.36
N VAL A 6 -1.19 13.45 0.72
CA VAL A 6 -0.37 12.50 -0.05
C VAL A 6 -0.14 11.31 0.87
N SER A 7 -0.69 10.17 0.49
CA SER A 7 -0.60 8.93 1.27
C SER A 7 -0.41 7.75 0.34
N HIS A 8 0.15 6.67 0.87
CA HIS A 8 0.19 5.36 0.20
C HIS A 8 -0.95 4.46 0.67
N ASP A 9 -1.68 4.85 1.72
CA ASP A 9 -2.86 4.16 2.21
C ASP A 9 -4.07 4.53 1.33
N ARG A 10 -4.49 3.58 0.50
CA ARG A 10 -5.64 3.72 -0.40
C ARG A 10 -6.94 3.99 0.37
N TYR A 11 -7.14 3.31 1.50
CA TYR A 11 -8.38 3.41 2.26
C TYR A 11 -8.53 4.78 2.91
N LEU A 12 -7.43 5.34 3.44
CA LEU A 12 -7.42 6.71 3.95
C LEU A 12 -7.76 7.71 2.84
N LEU A 13 -7.14 7.56 1.66
CA LEU A 13 -7.41 8.44 0.53
C LEU A 13 -8.86 8.35 0.08
N GLU A 14 -9.41 7.14 -0.08
CA GLU A 14 -10.79 6.93 -0.51
C GLU A 14 -11.83 7.46 0.47
N ARG A 15 -11.53 7.43 1.76
CA ARG A 15 -12.51 7.77 2.80
C ARG A 15 -12.46 9.22 3.28
N VAL A 16 -11.33 9.89 3.10
CA VAL A 16 -11.08 11.25 3.60
C VAL A 16 -11.01 12.29 2.48
N THR A 17 -10.71 11.90 1.25
CA THR A 17 -10.58 12.85 0.13
C THR A 17 -11.79 12.80 -0.79
N ASP A 18 -12.28 13.97 -1.18
CA ASP A 18 -13.41 14.09 -2.10
C ASP A 18 -12.98 13.97 -3.58
N GLN A 19 -11.72 14.30 -3.88
CA GLN A 19 -11.17 14.33 -5.24
C GLN A 19 -9.76 13.74 -5.23
N GLN A 20 -9.47 12.87 -6.20
CA GLN A 20 -8.21 12.13 -6.26
C GLN A 20 -7.48 12.45 -7.58
N TYR A 21 -6.17 12.63 -7.50
CA TYR A 21 -5.33 12.97 -8.63
C TYR A 21 -4.12 12.04 -8.66
N ALA A 22 -3.67 11.68 -9.86
CA ALA A 22 -2.42 10.96 -10.08
C ALA A 22 -1.49 11.75 -11.00
N ILE A 23 -0.19 11.52 -10.83
CA ILE A 23 0.83 11.98 -11.77
C ILE A 23 1.13 10.80 -12.70
N LEU A 24 0.75 10.95 -13.97
CA LEU A 24 0.91 9.96 -15.02
C LEU A 24 1.55 10.66 -16.22
N ASP A 25 2.62 10.08 -16.78
CA ASP A 25 3.35 10.64 -17.93
C ASP A 25 3.73 12.14 -17.74
N ASP A 26 4.28 12.47 -16.56
CA ASP A 26 4.64 13.83 -16.14
C ASP A 26 3.48 14.85 -16.15
N ARG A 27 2.23 14.37 -16.14
CA ARG A 27 1.03 15.21 -16.09
C ARG A 27 0.15 14.86 -14.90
N LEU A 28 -0.40 15.89 -14.28
CA LEU A 28 -1.44 15.72 -13.27
C LEU A 28 -2.76 15.36 -13.97
N ARG A 29 -3.34 14.22 -13.59
CA ARG A 29 -4.61 13.73 -14.09
C ARG A 29 -5.60 13.56 -12.95
N HIS A 30 -6.80 14.09 -13.13
CA HIS A 30 -7.90 13.86 -12.23
C HIS A 30 -8.46 12.44 -12.42
N LEU A 31 -8.80 11.79 -11.30
CA LEU A 31 -9.31 10.42 -11.25
C LEU A 31 -10.68 10.41 -10.58
N PRO A 32 -11.78 10.64 -11.35
CA PRO A 32 -13.13 10.57 -10.80
C PRO A 32 -13.51 9.17 -10.28
N GLY A 33 -12.88 8.10 -10.78
CA GLY A 33 -13.01 6.74 -10.25
C GLY A 33 -12.04 6.41 -9.12
N GLY A 34 -11.31 7.41 -8.62
CA GLY A 34 -10.39 7.26 -7.52
C GLY A 34 -9.20 6.33 -7.78
N ILE A 35 -8.71 5.66 -6.74
CA ILE A 35 -7.51 4.82 -6.81
C ILE A 35 -7.76 3.55 -7.63
N ASP A 36 -8.98 3.04 -7.68
CA ASP A 36 -9.31 1.92 -8.56
C ASP A 36 -9.10 2.28 -10.04
N GLU A 37 -9.46 3.51 -10.45
CA GLU A 37 -9.16 4.01 -11.80
C GLU A 37 -7.64 4.09 -12.06
N TYR A 38 -6.87 4.56 -11.06
CA TYR A 38 -5.41 4.60 -11.15
C TYR A 38 -4.81 3.20 -11.37
N LEU A 39 -5.23 2.21 -10.59
CA LEU A 39 -4.74 0.83 -10.69
C LEU A 39 -5.12 0.20 -12.03
N GLN A 40 -6.33 0.45 -12.54
CA GLN A 40 -6.75 0.01 -13.87
C GLN A 40 -5.91 0.65 -14.98
N LEU A 41 -5.60 1.95 -14.88
CA LEU A 41 -4.72 2.62 -15.83
C LEU A 41 -3.31 2.03 -15.79
N ALA A 42 -2.75 1.83 -14.61
CA ALA A 42 -1.42 1.24 -14.43
C ALA A 42 -1.36 -0.19 -15.01
N ALA A 43 -2.41 -0.99 -14.80
CA ALA A 43 -2.50 -2.34 -15.35
C ALA A 43 -2.64 -2.34 -16.89
N ARG A 44 -3.37 -1.38 -17.46
CA ARG A 44 -3.56 -1.21 -18.92
C ARG A 44 -2.28 -0.81 -19.64
N VAL A 45 -1.39 -0.08 -18.98
CA VAL A 45 -0.05 0.24 -19.51
C VAL A 45 0.81 -1.04 -19.60
N SER A 46 0.47 -2.11 -18.86
CA SER A 46 1.27 -3.33 -18.75
C SER A 46 0.66 -4.61 -19.37
N ALA A 47 -0.58 -4.65 -19.86
CA ALA A 47 -1.18 -5.90 -20.36
C ALA A 47 -2.34 -5.74 -21.37
N PRO A 48 -2.55 -6.71 -22.30
CA PRO A 48 -3.73 -6.78 -23.15
C PRO A 48 -4.97 -7.35 -22.41
N ALA A 49 -6.16 -7.01 -22.89
CA ALA A 49 -7.47 -7.09 -22.21
C ALA A 49 -7.91 -8.49 -21.67
N PRO A 50 -8.68 -8.55 -20.56
CA PRO A 50 -9.11 -9.81 -19.96
C PRO A 50 -10.42 -10.35 -20.56
N ALA A 51 -10.44 -11.67 -20.81
CA ALA A 51 -11.63 -12.46 -21.10
C ALA A 51 -12.27 -12.97 -19.79
N GLU A 52 -13.61 -13.05 -19.80
CA GLU A 52 -14.48 -13.46 -18.70
C GLU A 52 -14.20 -14.90 -18.24
N ARG A 53 -13.91 -15.10 -16.94
CA ARG A 53 -13.59 -16.40 -16.34
C ARG A 53 -14.75 -16.94 -15.48
N PRO A 54 -14.98 -18.27 -15.46
CA PRO A 54 -16.01 -18.87 -14.62
C PRO A 54 -15.65 -18.79 -13.13
N ALA A 55 -16.66 -18.82 -12.27
CA ALA A 55 -16.50 -18.76 -10.81
C ALA A 55 -15.58 -19.88 -10.29
N PRO A 56 -14.58 -19.55 -9.45
CA PRO A 56 -13.63 -20.54 -8.94
C PRO A 56 -14.29 -21.50 -7.93
N PRO A 57 -13.78 -22.75 -7.83
CA PRO A 57 -14.27 -23.71 -6.84
C PRO A 57 -13.98 -23.23 -5.41
N ALA A 58 -14.91 -23.52 -4.48
CA ALA A 58 -14.76 -23.19 -3.07
C ALA A 58 -13.50 -23.83 -2.47
N MET A 59 -12.75 -23.07 -1.66
CA MET A 59 -11.49 -23.50 -1.06
C MET A 59 -11.64 -24.75 -0.17
N SER A 60 -10.70 -25.69 -0.30
CA SER A 60 -10.64 -26.86 0.59
C SER A 60 -10.25 -26.47 2.02
N GLY A 61 -10.66 -27.26 3.02
CA GLY A 61 -10.32 -27.01 4.42
C GLY A 61 -8.80 -27.00 4.72
N ALA A 62 -7.99 -27.68 3.91
CA ALA A 62 -6.53 -27.60 4.00
C ALA A 62 -6.00 -26.25 3.49
N GLN A 63 -6.55 -25.74 2.38
CA GLN A 63 -6.22 -24.43 1.84
C GLN A 63 -6.66 -23.29 2.77
N ARG A 64 -7.84 -23.41 3.41
CA ARG A 64 -8.31 -22.42 4.40
C ARG A 64 -7.32 -22.29 5.58
N ARG A 65 -6.93 -23.40 6.21
CA ARG A 65 -5.94 -23.38 7.31
C ARG A 65 -4.56 -22.85 6.90
N ALA A 66 -4.14 -23.12 5.67
CA ALA A 66 -2.89 -22.57 5.14
C ALA A 66 -2.96 -21.05 4.99
N THR A 67 -4.09 -20.54 4.48
CA THR A 67 -4.37 -19.11 4.28
C THR A 67 -4.47 -18.38 5.62
N GLU A 68 -5.18 -18.94 6.61
CA GLU A 68 -5.22 -18.41 7.99
C GLU A 68 -3.83 -18.32 8.62
N LYS A 69 -2.99 -19.34 8.42
CA LYS A 69 -1.61 -19.34 8.92
C LYS A 69 -0.75 -18.27 8.26
N GLU A 70 -0.94 -18.05 6.95
CA GLU A 70 -0.25 -17.02 6.21
C GLU A 70 -0.69 -15.62 6.68
N LEU A 71 -1.99 -15.40 6.86
CA LEU A 71 -2.54 -14.16 7.41
C LEU A 71 -1.90 -13.83 8.77
N ALA A 72 -1.85 -14.80 9.68
CA ALA A 72 -1.21 -14.64 10.99
C ALA A 72 0.33 -14.46 10.91
N ALA A 73 0.97 -14.87 9.82
CA ALA A 73 2.38 -14.55 9.58
C ALA A 73 2.54 -13.11 9.11
N VAL A 74 1.70 -12.66 8.19
CA VAL A 74 1.67 -11.28 7.69
C VAL A 74 1.38 -10.28 8.81
N ASP A 75 0.42 -10.56 9.70
CA ASP A 75 0.16 -9.74 10.89
C ASP A 75 1.41 -9.52 11.75
N ARG A 76 2.14 -10.61 12.01
CA ARG A 76 3.39 -10.54 12.80
C ARG A 76 4.49 -9.77 12.07
N GLN A 77 4.52 -9.83 10.73
CA GLN A 77 5.46 -9.04 9.93
C GLN A 77 5.10 -7.56 9.93
N LEU A 78 3.81 -7.22 9.83
CA LEU A 78 3.31 -5.86 9.92
C LEU A 78 3.66 -5.23 11.28
N ALA A 79 3.45 -5.94 12.38
CA ALA A 79 3.84 -5.45 13.71
C ALA A 79 5.35 -5.13 13.79
N ARG A 80 6.20 -6.02 13.28
CA ARG A 80 7.66 -5.78 13.25
C ARG A 80 8.05 -4.61 12.35
N LEU A 81 7.37 -4.43 11.23
CA LEU A 81 7.61 -3.30 10.33
C LEU A 81 7.18 -1.98 10.99
N ALA A 82 6.05 -1.96 11.71
CA ALA A 82 5.60 -0.82 12.48
C ALA A 82 6.64 -0.41 13.54
N ASP A 83 7.20 -1.37 14.28
CA ASP A 83 8.28 -1.10 15.25
C ASP A 83 9.51 -0.47 14.58
N ARG A 84 9.89 -0.96 13.40
CA ARG A 84 11.03 -0.42 12.62
C ARG A 84 10.76 0.98 12.09
N VAL A 85 9.54 1.24 11.62
CA VAL A 85 9.11 2.56 11.16
C VAL A 85 9.14 3.55 12.33
N ALA A 86 8.61 3.17 13.49
CA ALA A 86 8.65 3.99 14.70
C ALA A 86 10.10 4.30 15.12
N ALA A 87 10.98 3.30 15.16
CA ALA A 87 12.39 3.50 15.46
C ALA A 87 13.08 4.46 14.48
N LYS A 88 12.79 4.33 13.17
CA LYS A 88 13.34 5.24 12.16
C LYS A 88 12.80 6.66 12.27
N HIS A 89 11.54 6.83 12.66
CA HIS A 89 10.99 8.16 12.95
C HIS A 89 11.69 8.81 14.15
N THR A 90 11.97 8.05 15.21
CA THR A 90 12.75 8.55 16.35
C THR A 90 14.16 8.96 15.92
N GLU A 91 14.86 8.11 15.15
CA GLU A 91 16.19 8.43 14.64
C GLU A 91 16.20 9.69 13.77
N LEU A 92 15.17 9.87 12.93
CA LEU A 92 15.01 11.07 12.11
C LEU A 92 14.74 12.32 12.97
N ALA A 93 13.94 12.20 14.03
CA ALA A 93 13.60 13.30 14.93
C ALA A 93 14.79 13.73 15.81
N GLU A 94 15.64 12.77 16.20
CA GLU A 94 16.86 13.02 16.99
C GLU A 94 18.06 13.45 16.12
N HIS A 95 17.95 13.36 14.79
CA HIS A 95 19.04 13.71 13.88
C HIS A 95 19.33 15.22 13.89
N ASP A 96 20.60 15.57 13.68
CA ASP A 96 21.03 16.94 13.44
C ASP A 96 20.31 17.51 12.20
N GLN A 97 19.56 18.61 12.41
CA GLN A 97 18.77 19.31 11.38
C GLN A 97 19.64 19.98 10.31
N SER A 98 20.90 20.26 10.61
CA SER A 98 21.85 20.85 9.67
C SER A 98 22.46 19.84 8.70
N ASP A 99 22.39 18.54 9.01
CA ASP A 99 22.83 17.47 8.10
C ASP A 99 21.69 17.04 7.16
N HIS A 100 21.50 17.84 6.12
CA HIS A 100 20.50 17.57 5.08
C HIS A 100 20.76 16.28 4.29
N VAL A 101 22.02 15.82 4.19
CA VAL A 101 22.36 14.58 3.49
C VAL A 101 21.94 13.37 4.34
N GLY A 102 22.24 13.39 5.64
CA GLY A 102 21.79 12.39 6.61
C GLY A 102 20.27 12.29 6.68
N ILE A 103 19.58 13.42 6.78
CA ILE A 103 18.11 13.49 6.78
C ILE A 103 17.50 12.92 5.51
N THR A 104 18.06 13.25 4.34
CA THR A 104 17.56 12.72 3.06
C THR A 104 17.69 11.21 3.01
N ARG A 105 18.84 10.67 3.43
CA ARG A 105 19.08 9.23 3.49
C ARG A 105 18.11 8.53 4.46
N LEU A 106 17.90 9.07 5.65
CA LEU A 106 16.97 8.50 6.63
C LEU A 106 15.52 8.55 6.12
N THR A 107 15.12 9.65 5.49
CA THR A 107 13.80 9.78 4.85
C THR A 107 13.62 8.73 3.75
N GLN A 108 14.65 8.46 2.95
CA GLN A 108 14.60 7.42 1.91
C GLN A 108 14.48 6.02 2.53
N GLN A 109 15.22 5.73 3.60
CA GLN A 109 15.10 4.46 4.32
C GLN A 109 13.70 4.28 4.93
N LEU A 110 13.12 5.35 5.47
CA LEU A 110 11.77 5.35 6.01
C LEU A 110 10.73 5.06 4.92
N ARG A 111 10.85 5.69 3.74
CA ARG A 111 9.99 5.38 2.58
C ARG A 111 10.04 3.90 2.21
N VAL A 112 11.23 3.32 2.12
CA VAL A 112 11.38 1.87 1.81
C VAL A 112 10.64 1.00 2.84
N LEU A 113 10.69 1.36 4.13
CA LEU A 113 9.94 0.62 5.15
C LEU A 113 8.42 0.81 5.00
N GLN A 114 7.96 2.02 4.66
CA GLN A 114 6.54 2.30 4.42
C GLN A 114 6.02 1.55 3.18
N ASP A 115 6.82 1.46 2.10
CA ASP A 115 6.48 0.69 0.91
C ASP A 115 6.34 -0.81 1.24
N HIS A 116 7.19 -1.32 2.13
CA HIS A 116 7.09 -2.71 2.61
C HIS A 116 5.83 -2.95 3.47
N VAL A 117 5.44 -1.97 4.31
CA VAL A 117 4.19 -2.03 5.07
C VAL A 117 3.01 -2.12 4.10
N ALA A 118 2.92 -1.21 3.13
CA ALA A 118 1.84 -1.18 2.15
C ALA A 118 1.75 -2.49 1.35
N ALA A 119 2.89 -3.07 0.94
CA ALA A 119 2.92 -4.36 0.25
C ALA A 119 2.39 -5.51 1.12
N MET A 120 2.71 -5.51 2.42
CA MET A 120 2.20 -6.50 3.36
C MET A 120 0.72 -6.30 3.69
N GLU A 121 0.25 -5.06 3.77
CA GLU A 121 -1.18 -4.74 3.95
C GLU A 121 -2.01 -5.21 2.75
N ASN A 122 -1.53 -4.98 1.53
CA ASN A 122 -2.19 -5.52 0.33
C ASN A 122 -2.24 -7.04 0.36
N ARG A 123 -1.13 -7.70 0.74
CA ARG A 123 -1.12 -9.16 0.88
C ARG A 123 -2.09 -9.64 1.96
N TRP A 124 -2.19 -8.92 3.07
CA TRP A 124 -3.13 -9.23 4.13
C TRP A 124 -4.57 -9.14 3.64
N LEU A 125 -4.91 -8.09 2.90
CA LEU A 125 -6.23 -7.89 2.31
C LEU A 125 -6.59 -9.04 1.35
N GLU A 126 -5.71 -9.37 0.40
CA GLU A 126 -5.90 -10.51 -0.51
C GLU A 126 -6.17 -11.81 0.25
N LEU A 127 -5.37 -12.11 1.28
CA LEU A 127 -5.54 -13.32 2.10
C LEU A 127 -6.85 -13.30 2.89
N SER A 128 -7.29 -12.13 3.35
CA SER A 128 -8.57 -11.98 4.06
C SER A 128 -9.78 -12.18 3.14
N GLU A 129 -9.73 -11.64 1.91
CA GLU A 129 -10.77 -11.83 0.89
C GLU A 129 -10.87 -13.30 0.45
N MET A 130 -9.74 -14.02 0.41
CA MET A 130 -9.74 -15.46 0.14
C MET A 130 -10.41 -16.29 1.25
N LEU A 131 -10.52 -15.76 2.47
CA LEU A 131 -11.10 -16.48 3.60
C LEU A 131 -12.61 -16.27 3.77
N GLU A 132 -13.14 -15.14 3.28
CA GLU A 132 -14.58 -14.86 3.17
C GLU A 132 -15.29 -15.86 2.23
#